data_AF-A0A7K9A175-F1
#
_entry.id   AF-A0A7K9A175-F1
#
_cell.length_a   1.000
_cell.length_b   1.000
_cell.length_c   1.000
_cell.angle_alpha   90.00
_cell.angle_beta   90.00
_cell.angle_gamma   90.00
#
_symmetry.space_group_name_H-M   'P 1'
#
loop_
_entity.id
_entity.type
_entity.pdbx_description
1 polymer ?
#
loop_
_entity_poly.entity_id
_entity_poly.type
_entity_poly.pdbx_seq_one_letter_code
_entity_poly.pdbx_strand_id
1 'polypeptide(L)'
;SSQLSSLPLQILFYVNGIYYVFYFLATLAMIVYKSQVFSYPDDFLAPDLAVLFLMAILEVPRLYLGCKGNLMEEEAPLGLSLGVTVGSVVLCVYLLTWQTYVLWADVILNAVLLCAYGLESGLKVMAIAVFVS
;
A
#
# COMPACT_ATOMS: atom_id res chain seq x y z
N SER A 1 -31.61 -5.75 11.84
CA SER A 1 -30.51 -6.18 10.96
C SER A 1 -29.21 -5.99 11.71
N SER A 2 -28.38 -7.04 11.84
CA SER A 2 -27.01 -6.89 12.32
C SER A 2 -26.18 -6.25 11.21
N GLN A 3 -25.44 -5.19 11.52
CA GLN A 3 -24.42 -4.64 10.60
C GLN A 3 -23.30 -5.68 10.48
N LEU A 4 -22.97 -6.08 9.25
CA LEU A 4 -21.89 -7.04 8.94
C LEU A 4 -20.57 -6.34 8.64
N SER A 5 -20.61 -5.03 8.37
CA SER A 5 -19.41 -4.21 8.13
C SER A 5 -18.38 -4.30 9.28
N SER A 6 -17.10 -4.43 8.91
CA SER A 6 -16.01 -4.59 9.86
C SER A 6 -15.44 -3.24 10.28
N LEU A 7 -15.74 -2.82 11.52
CA LEU A 7 -15.17 -1.60 12.10
C LEU A 7 -13.63 -1.61 12.19
N PRO A 8 -12.97 -2.71 12.63
CA PRO A 8 -11.50 -2.78 12.66
C PRO A 8 -10.88 -2.58 11.28
N LEU A 9 -11.49 -3.15 10.24
CA LEU A 9 -11.03 -2.99 8.86
C LEU A 9 -11.13 -1.53 8.41
N GLN A 10 -12.24 -0.86 8.74
CA GLN A 10 -12.43 0.55 8.40
C GLN A 10 -11.39 1.46 9.07
N ILE A 11 -11.10 1.23 10.36
CA ILE A 11 -10.05 1.96 11.09
C ILE A 11 -8.69 1.74 10.42
N LEU A 12 -8.40 0.50 10.03
CA LEU A 12 -7.13 0.16 9.41
C LEU A 12 -6.92 0.88 8.07
N PHE A 13 -7.96 1.01 7.23
CA PHE A 13 -7.88 1.80 6.00
C PHE A 13 -7.56 3.27 6.25
N TYR A 14 -8.16 3.89 7.28
CA TYR A 14 -7.86 5.28 7.62
C TYR A 14 -6.43 5.46 8.11
N VAL A 15 -5.98 4.59 9.01
CA VAL A 15 -4.60 4.61 9.52
C VAL A 15 -3.61 4.39 8.38
N ASN A 16 -3.88 3.43 7.49
CA ASN A 16 -3.01 3.16 6.36
C ASN A 16 -3.00 4.31 5.34
N GLY A 17 -4.14 4.97 5.11
CA GLY A 17 -4.18 6.17 4.26
C GLY A 17 -3.27 7.29 4.79
N ILE A 18 -3.30 7.56 6.10
CA ILE A 18 -2.42 8.55 6.74
C ILE A 18 -0.95 8.11 6.66
N TYR A 19 -0.69 6.86 7.03
CA TYR A 19 0.63 6.27 6.98
C TYR A 19 1.22 6.31 5.57
N TYR A 20 0.41 6.04 4.54
CA TYR A 20 0.84 6.04 3.15
C TYR A 20 1.29 7.42 2.68
N VAL A 21 0.59 8.48 3.07
CA VAL A 21 1.03 9.86 2.77
C VAL A 21 2.42 10.12 3.35
N PHE A 22 2.64 9.72 4.60
CA PHE A 22 3.96 9.83 5.24
C PHE A 22 5.01 8.97 4.53
N TYR A 23 4.69 7.70 4.24
CA TYR A 23 5.54 6.77 3.49
C TYR A 23 5.97 7.36 2.14
N PHE A 24 5.03 7.91 1.37
CA PHE A 24 5.30 8.48 0.06
C PHE A 24 6.26 9.67 0.14
N LEU A 25 5.99 10.62 1.04
CA LEU A 25 6.85 11.80 1.23
C LEU A 25 8.24 11.42 1.73
N ALA A 26 8.33 10.50 2.69
CA ALA A 26 9.59 10.03 3.22
C ALA A 26 10.42 9.30 2.15
N THR A 27 9.80 8.41 1.38
CA THR A 27 10.47 7.66 0.30
C THR A 27 10.92 8.59 -0.82
N LEU A 28 10.09 9.56 -1.21
CA LEU A 28 10.47 10.59 -2.18
C LEU A 28 11.67 11.40 -1.70
N ALA A 29 11.65 11.85 -0.43
CA ALA A 29 12.76 12.59 0.17
C ALA A 29 14.04 11.76 0.21
N MET A 30 13.95 10.45 0.51
CA MET A 30 15.09 9.54 0.50
C MET A 30 15.64 9.32 -0.91
N ILE A 31 14.80 9.21 -1.93
CA ILE A 31 15.25 9.12 -3.34
C ILE A 31 15.99 10.39 -3.75
N VAL A 32 15.46 11.57 -3.42
CA VAL A 32 16.14 12.85 -3.68
C VAL A 32 17.46 12.94 -2.91
N TYR A 33 17.47 12.54 -1.63
CA TYR A 33 18.70 12.52 -0.84
C TYR A 33 19.76 11.59 -1.45
N LYS A 34 19.35 10.40 -1.90
CA LYS A 34 20.21 9.44 -2.59
C LYS A 34 20.78 9.99 -3.89
N SER A 35 19.99 10.73 -4.66
CA SER A 35 20.44 11.34 -5.91
C SER A 35 21.53 12.39 -5.69
N GLN A 36 21.42 13.19 -4.63
CA GLN A 36 22.40 14.25 -4.34
C GLN A 36 23.68 13.71 -3.66
N VAL A 37 23.55 12.77 -2.72
CA VAL A 37 24.68 12.35 -1.87
C VAL A 37 25.48 11.19 -2.45
N PHE A 38 24.81 10.21 -3.07
CA PHE A 38 25.45 8.96 -3.51
C PHE A 38 25.73 8.93 -5.02
N SER A 39 25.53 10.04 -5.73
CA SER A 39 25.64 10.12 -7.21
C SER A 39 24.86 8.98 -7.87
N TYR A 40 23.54 8.97 -7.63
CA TYR A 40 22.66 7.93 -8.16
C TYR A 40 22.72 7.91 -9.69
N PRO A 41 22.91 6.75 -10.35
CA PRO A 41 22.97 6.72 -11.80
C PRO A 41 21.61 7.15 -12.37
N ASP A 42 21.61 8.11 -13.30
CA ASP A 42 20.39 8.69 -13.87
C ASP A 42 19.48 7.61 -14.52
N ASP A 43 20.08 6.55 -15.06
CA ASP A 43 19.37 5.42 -15.68
C ASP A 43 18.44 4.67 -14.71
N PHE A 44 18.74 4.67 -13.40
CA PHE A 44 17.95 3.99 -12.38
C PHE A 44 17.06 4.93 -11.57
N LEU A 45 17.29 6.25 -11.62
CA LEU A 45 16.49 7.22 -10.86
C LEU A 45 15.05 7.31 -11.40
N ALA A 46 14.91 7.37 -12.72
CA ALA A 46 13.61 7.45 -13.40
C ALA A 46 12.68 6.26 -13.11
N PRO A 47 13.11 4.99 -13.22
CA PRO A 47 12.25 3.86 -12.90
C PRO A 47 11.85 3.82 -11.43
N ASP A 48 12.72 4.19 -10.49
CA ASP A 48 12.38 4.17 -9.06
C ASP A 48 11.33 5.22 -8.71
N LEU A 49 11.44 6.42 -9.27
CA LEU A 49 10.38 7.44 -9.16
C LEU A 49 9.09 6.97 -9.81
N ALA A 50 9.16 6.38 -11.01
CA ALA A 50 7.99 5.86 -11.70
C ALA A 50 7.26 4.79 -10.86
N VAL A 51 7.98 3.89 -10.22
CA VAL A 51 7.42 2.89 -9.29
C VAL A 51 6.75 3.57 -8.10
N LEU A 52 7.40 4.54 -7.45
CA LEU A 52 6.82 5.27 -6.32
C LEU A 52 5.52 5.99 -6.69
N PHE A 53 5.48 6.68 -7.84
CA PHE A 53 4.27 7.34 -8.32
C PHE A 53 3.19 6.35 -8.76
N LEU A 54 3.56 5.23 -9.39
CA LEU A 54 2.63 4.17 -9.74
C LEU A 54 1.98 3.58 -8.49
N MET A 55 2.75 3.33 -7.43
CA MET A 55 2.21 2.89 -6.14
C MET A 55 1.19 3.89 -5.60
N ALA A 56 1.48 5.19 -5.67
CA ALA A 56 0.54 6.22 -5.20
C ALA A 56 -0.77 6.23 -5.99
N ILE A 57 -0.69 6.04 -7.32
CA ILE A 57 -1.86 5.92 -8.18
C ILE A 57 -2.68 4.67 -7.84
N LEU A 58 -2.03 3.55 -7.52
CA LEU A 58 -2.72 2.31 -7.14
C LEU A 58 -3.33 2.36 -5.73
N GLU A 59 -2.73 3.10 -4.80
CA GLU A 59 -3.20 3.18 -3.41
C GLU A 59 -4.58 3.85 -3.30
N VAL A 60 -4.86 4.87 -4.12
CA VAL A 60 -6.15 5.58 -4.14
C VAL A 60 -7.34 4.65 -4.43
N PRO A 61 -7.40 3.92 -5.57
CA PRO A 61 -8.48 2.98 -5.83
C PRO A 61 -8.47 1.81 -4.85
N ARG A 62 -7.30 1.37 -4.35
CA ARG A 62 -7.20 0.30 -3.35
C ARG A 62 -7.95 0.66 -2.06
N LEU A 63 -7.69 1.84 -1.50
CA LEU A 63 -8.36 2.34 -0.30
C LEU A 63 -9.82 2.69 -0.57
N TYR A 64 -10.13 3.34 -1.69
CA TYR A 64 -11.50 3.71 -2.06
C TYR A 64 -12.40 2.48 -2.17
N LEU A 65 -11.98 1.47 -2.95
CA LEU A 65 -12.72 0.23 -3.13
C LEU A 65 -12.81 -0.57 -1.82
N GLY A 66 -11.75 -0.56 -0.99
CA GLY A 66 -11.74 -1.21 0.31
C GLY A 66 -12.76 -0.60 1.28
N CYS A 67 -12.73 0.72 1.45
CA CYS A 67 -13.71 1.44 2.28
C CYS A 67 -15.13 1.26 1.74
N LYS A 68 -15.33 1.45 0.43
CA LYS A 68 -16.64 1.32 -0.20
C LYS A 68 -17.21 -0.09 -0.02
N GLY A 69 -16.41 -1.13 -0.30
CA GLY A 69 -16.86 -2.51 -0.17
C GLY A 69 -17.20 -2.90 1.25
N ASN A 70 -16.42 -2.45 2.24
CA ASN A 70 -16.70 -2.76 3.64
C ASN A 70 -17.97 -2.06 4.15
N LEU A 71 -18.20 -0.80 3.75
CA LEU A 71 -19.37 -0.03 4.17
C LEU A 71 -20.66 -0.43 3.45
N MET A 72 -20.57 -0.83 2.19
CA MET A 72 -21.72 -1.31 1.41
C MET A 72 -21.97 -2.82 1.59
N GLU A 73 -21.13 -3.50 2.38
CA GLU A 73 -21.18 -4.96 2.58
C GLU A 73 -21.12 -5.73 1.24
N GLU A 74 -20.37 -5.19 0.28
CA GLU A 74 -20.23 -5.75 -1.07
C GLU A 74 -18.88 -6.45 -1.24
N GLU A 75 -18.92 -7.75 -1.60
CA GLU A 75 -17.72 -8.57 -1.82
C GLU A 75 -16.89 -8.13 -3.03
N ALA A 76 -17.54 -7.71 -4.13
CA ALA A 76 -16.89 -7.39 -5.40
C ALA A 76 -15.87 -6.23 -5.28
N PRO A 77 -16.23 -5.03 -4.77
CA PRO A 77 -15.25 -3.96 -4.55
C PRO A 77 -14.17 -4.34 -3.53
N LEU A 78 -14.50 -5.13 -2.50
CA LEU A 78 -13.52 -5.60 -1.53
C LEU A 78 -12.49 -6.56 -2.16
N GLY A 79 -12.96 -7.48 -3.02
CA GLY A 79 -12.14 -8.40 -3.80
C GLY A 79 -11.26 -7.68 -4.83
N LEU A 80 -11.79 -6.65 -5.50
CA LEU A 80 -10.98 -5.80 -6.37
C LEU A 80 -9.88 -5.06 -5.59
N SER A 81 -10.20 -4.53 -4.41
CA SER A 81 -9.22 -3.91 -3.51
C SER A 81 -8.12 -4.90 -3.09
N LEU A 82 -8.45 -6.17 -2.84
CA LEU A 82 -7.47 -7.24 -2.59
C LEU A 82 -6.56 -7.47 -3.79
N GLY A 83 -7.13 -7.53 -5.00
CA GLY A 83 -6.35 -7.68 -6.24
C GLY A 83 -5.35 -6.54 -6.43
N VAL A 84 -5.77 -5.29 -6.19
CA VAL A 84 -4.87 -4.12 -6.26
C VAL A 84 -3.78 -4.21 -5.19
N THR A 85 -4.09 -4.67 -3.96
CA THR A 85 -3.07 -4.88 -2.91
C THR A 85 -1.95 -5.83 -3.37
N VAL A 86 -2.25 -6.87 -4.15
CA VAL A 86 -1.20 -7.77 -4.69
C VAL A 86 -0.22 -7.00 -5.58
N GLY A 87 -0.74 -6.13 -6.45
CA GLY A 87 0.10 -5.24 -7.26
C GLY A 87 0.95 -4.30 -6.41
N SER A 88 0.37 -3.66 -5.40
CA SER A 88 1.12 -2.79 -4.47
C SER A 88 2.22 -3.53 -3.73
N VAL A 89 2.00 -4.78 -3.30
CA VAL A 89 3.02 -5.62 -2.65
C VAL A 89 4.18 -5.90 -3.59
N VAL A 90 3.92 -6.21 -4.87
CA VAL A 90 4.98 -6.44 -5.86
C VAL A 90 5.84 -5.18 -6.04
N LEU A 91 5.22 -4.00 -6.08
CA LEU A 91 5.96 -2.73 -6.19
C LEU A 91 6.76 -2.41 -4.92
N CYS A 92 6.25 -2.72 -3.72
CA CYS A 92 7.03 -2.64 -2.48
C CYS A 92 8.28 -3.54 -2.54
N VAL A 93 8.12 -4.78 -3.04
CA VAL A 93 9.23 -5.73 -3.17
C VAL A 93 10.25 -5.20 -4.18
N TYR A 94 9.82 -4.56 -5.27
CA TYR A 94 10.71 -3.90 -6.21
C TYR A 94 11.60 -2.85 -5.51
N LEU A 95 11.00 -1.93 -4.73
CA LEU A 95 11.76 -0.90 -4.01
C LEU A 95 12.72 -1.48 -2.96
N LEU A 96 12.43 -2.66 -2.40
CA LEU A 96 13.29 -3.32 -1.43
C LEU A 96 14.45 -4.11 -2.04
N THR A 97 14.32 -4.59 -3.28
CA THR A 97 15.25 -5.56 -3.87
C THR A 97 15.99 -5.04 -5.10
N TRP A 98 15.32 -4.25 -5.94
CA TRP A 98 15.87 -3.73 -7.20
C TRP A 98 16.33 -2.27 -7.12
N GLN A 99 15.93 -1.53 -6.09
CA GLN A 99 16.44 -0.18 -5.89
C GLN A 99 17.96 -0.21 -5.63
N THR A 100 18.72 0.65 -6.32
CA THR A 100 20.20 0.66 -6.30
C THR A 100 20.77 0.86 -4.88
N TYR A 101 20.16 1.77 -4.11
CA TYR A 101 20.56 2.04 -2.73
C TYR A 101 19.35 1.95 -1.81
N VAL A 102 19.31 0.90 -1.00
CA VAL A 102 18.26 0.68 0.01
C VAL A 102 18.83 1.09 1.38
N LEU A 103 18.27 2.14 1.99
CA LEU A 103 18.63 2.52 3.36
C LEU A 103 17.83 1.70 4.36
N TRP A 104 18.33 1.63 5.60
CA TRP A 104 17.60 1.06 6.73
C TRP A 104 16.19 1.65 6.91
N ALA A 105 16.04 2.96 6.67
CA ALA A 105 14.74 3.61 6.73
C ALA A 105 13.78 3.11 5.64
N ASP A 106 14.25 2.85 4.42
CA ASP A 106 13.43 2.27 3.36
C ASP A 106 12.94 0.87 3.76
N VAL A 107 13.80 0.06 4.38
CA VAL A 107 13.45 -1.28 4.88
C VAL A 107 12.35 -1.20 5.93
N ILE A 108 12.51 -0.33 6.93
CA ILE A 108 11.53 -0.17 8.02
C ILE A 108 10.18 0.30 7.47
N LEU A 109 10.18 1.31 6.59
CA LEU A 109 8.96 1.87 6.02
C LEU A 109 8.22 0.82 5.17
N ASN A 110 8.91 0.15 4.24
CA ASN A 110 8.26 -0.89 3.44
C ASN A 110 7.81 -2.09 4.28
N ALA A 111 8.56 -2.47 5.32
CA ALA A 111 8.15 -3.55 6.22
C ALA A 111 6.85 -3.21 6.96
N VAL A 112 6.72 -2.00 7.50
CA VAL A 112 5.49 -1.55 8.15
C VAL A 112 4.32 -1.51 7.16
N LEU A 113 4.55 -1.02 5.93
CA LEU A 113 3.53 -1.00 4.88
C LEU A 113 3.05 -2.42 4.51
N LEU A 114 3.99 -3.36 4.34
CA LEU A 114 3.69 -4.76 4.04
C LEU A 114 2.92 -5.44 5.18
N CYS A 115 3.29 -5.16 6.44
CA CYS A 115 2.53 -5.64 7.59
C CYS A 115 1.09 -5.10 7.59
N ALA A 116 0.91 -3.81 7.29
CA ALA A 116 -0.42 -3.21 7.18
C ALA A 116 -1.25 -3.87 6.05
N TYR A 117 -0.67 -4.08 4.88
CA TYR A 117 -1.31 -4.80 3.77
C TYR A 117 -1.68 -6.25 4.15
N GLY A 118 -0.81 -6.94 4.89
CA GLY A 118 -1.08 -8.29 5.40
C GLY A 118 -2.27 -8.33 6.35
N LEU A 119 -2.31 -7.41 7.32
CA LEU A 119 -3.43 -7.30 8.26
C LEU A 119 -4.75 -6.92 7.56
N GLU A 120 -4.71 -5.93 6.66
CA GLU A 120 -5.88 -5.53 5.88
C GLU A 120 -6.39 -6.66 5.00
N SER A 121 -5.51 -7.40 4.33
CA SER A 121 -5.92 -8.50 3.47
C SER A 121 -6.58 -9.63 4.25
N GLY A 122 -6.04 -10.00 5.41
CA GLY A 122 -6.67 -10.98 6.31
C GLY A 122 -8.06 -10.54 6.76
N LEU A 123 -8.21 -9.29 7.20
CA LEU A 123 -9.51 -8.73 7.59
C LEU A 123 -10.49 -8.64 6.41
N LYS A 124 -10.04 -8.28 5.21
CA LYS A 124 -10.87 -8.25 3.99
C LYS A 124 -11.39 -9.65 3.65
N VAL A 125 -10.54 -10.68 3.69
CA VAL A 125 -10.94 -12.07 3.41
C VAL A 125 -11.99 -12.54 4.40
N MET A 126 -11.82 -12.25 5.69
CA MET A 126 -12.83 -12.57 6.70
C MET A 126 -14.14 -11.82 6.46
N ALA A 127 -14.09 -10.54 6.11
CA ALA A 127 -15.29 -9.76 5.80
C ALA A 127 -16.03 -10.33 4.58
N ILE A 128 -15.32 -10.67 3.50
CA ILE A 128 -15.91 -11.33 2.32
C ILE A 128 -16.57 -12.65 2.71
N ALA A 129 -15.90 -13.48 3.51
CA ALA A 129 -16.47 -14.75 3.95
C ALA A 129 -17.78 -14.58 4.72
N VAL A 130 -17.91 -13.51 5.52
CA VAL A 130 -19.13 -13.15 6.25
C VAL A 130 -20.22 -12.58 5.33
N PHE A 131 -19.84 -11.86 4.27
CA PHE A 131 -20.81 -11.30 3.31
C PHE A 131 -21.42 -12.37 2.39
N VAL A 132 -20.68 -13.44 2.13
CA VAL A 132 -21.10 -14.55 1.25
C VAL A 132 -21.88 -15.64 2.01
N SER A 133 -21.73 -15.73 3.33
CA SER A 133 -22.41 -16.72 4.18
C SER A 133 -23.86 -16.35 4.47
#